data_AF-A0A2Z5JSK3-F1
#
_entry.id   AF-A0A2Z5JSK3-F1
#
_cell.length_a   1.000
_cell.length_b   1.000
_cell.length_c   1.000
_cell.angle_alpha   90.00
_cell.angle_beta   90.00
_cell.angle_gamma   90.00
#
_symmetry.space_group_name_H-M   'P 1'
#
loop_
_entity.id
_entity.type
_entity.pdbx_description
1 polymer ?
#
loop_
_entity_poly.entity_id
_entity_poly.type
_entity_poly.pdbx_seq_one_letter_code
_entity_poly.pdbx_strand_id
1 'polypeptide(L)' 'MGRFAEAVRERIREARARLEAALEAEDAFEAAMAEDELEDVLRLARKHGISAETEDGVDGQ' A
#
# COMPACT_ATOMS: atom_id res chain seq x y z
N MET A 1 -15.22 2.09 8.72
CA MET A 1 -14.63 1.78 7.40
C MET A 1 -14.83 0.29 7.16
N GLY A 2 -15.07 -0.16 5.93
CA GLY A 2 -15.35 -1.59 5.68
C GLY A 2 -14.09 -2.43 5.91
N ARG A 3 -14.21 -3.62 6.52
CA ARG A 3 -13.11 -4.59 6.75
C ARG A 3 -12.18 -4.77 5.54
N PHE A 4 -12.75 -4.74 4.33
CA PHE A 4 -12.00 -4.80 3.08
C PHE A 4 -11.06 -3.60 2.88
N ALA A 5 -11.54 -2.38 3.13
CA ALA A 5 -10.72 -1.17 3.01
C ALA A 5 -9.57 -1.14 4.03
N GLU A 6 -9.81 -1.65 5.24
CA GLU A 6 -8.77 -1.79 6.27
C GLU A 6 -7.70 -2.80 5.83
N ALA A 7 -8.10 -3.97 5.34
CA ALA A 7 -7.18 -4.99 4.83
C ALA A 7 -6.36 -4.49 3.62
N VAL A 8 -6.98 -3.74 2.70
CA VAL A 8 -6.28 -3.15 1.55
C VAL A 8 -5.24 -2.13 2.01
N ARG A 9 -5.54 -1.28 3.00
CA ARG A 9 -4.58 -0.31 3.54
C ARG A 9 -3.45 -0.97 4.30
N GLU A 10 -3.74 -2.01 5.08
CA GLU A 10 -2.72 -2.81 5.76
C GLU A 10 -1.75 -3.41 4.73
N ARG A 11 -2.28 -3.99 3.67
CA ARG A 11 -1.48 -4.57 2.58
C ARG A 11 -0.61 -3.54 1.86
N ILE A 12 -1.11 -2.32 1.65
CA ILE A 12 -0.31 -1.20 1.11
C ILE A 12 0.85 -0.85 2.04
N ARG A 13 0.62 -0.83 3.36
CA ARG A 13 1.66 -0.53 4.35
C ARG A 13 2.73 -1.64 4.38
N GLU A 14 2.31 -2.90 4.34
CA GLU A 14 3.21 -4.06 4.27
C GLU A 14 4.09 -4.02 3.02
N ALA A 15 3.49 -3.82 1.84
CA ALA A 15 4.24 -3.77 0.58
C ALA A 15 5.26 -2.62 0.56
N ARG A 16 4.91 -1.44 1.11
CA ARG A 16 5.84 -0.31 1.28
C ARG A 16 7.00 -0.65 2.21
N ALA A 17 6.71 -1.26 3.36
CA ALA A 17 7.75 -1.65 4.32
C ALA A 17 8.69 -2.73 3.74
N ARG A 18 8.15 -3.68 2.97
CA ARG A 18 8.93 -4.70 2.27
C ARG A 18 9.84 -4.08 1.22
N LEU A 19 9.33 -3.12 0.44
CA LEU A 19 10.12 -2.41 -0.56
C LEU A 19 11.26 -1.62 0.10
N GLU A 20 10.98 -0.88 1.16
CA GLU A 20 12.01 -0.14 1.92
C GLU A 20 13.09 -1.08 2.44
N ALA A 21 12.71 -2.20 3.07
CA ALA A 21 13.65 -3.20 3.57
C ALA A 21 14.49 -3.84 2.45
N ALA A 22 13.89 -4.10 1.28
CA ALA A 22 14.60 -4.66 0.14
C ALA A 22 15.62 -3.67 -0.45
N LEU A 23 15.26 -2.38 -0.51
CA LEU A 23 16.17 -1.31 -0.94
C LEU A 23 17.33 -1.13 0.03
N GLU A 24 17.08 -1.17 1.34
CA GLU A 24 18.13 -1.13 2.37
C GLU A 24 19.07 -2.33 2.32
N ALA A 25 18.55 -3.50 1.98
CA ALA A 25 19.33 -4.72 1.83
C ALA A 25 20.07 -4.82 0.48
N GLU A 26 19.89 -3.84 -0.42
CA GLU A 26 20.36 -3.88 -1.81
C GLU A 26 19.89 -5.15 -2.57
N ASP A 27 18.72 -5.70 -2.19
CA ASP A 27 18.12 -6.86 -2.82
C ASP A 27 17.23 -6.40 -3.98
N ALA A 28 17.84 -6.31 -5.16
CA ALA A 28 17.16 -5.84 -6.37
C ALA A 28 15.99 -6.75 -6.81
N PHE A 29 16.05 -8.05 -6.51
CA PHE A 29 14.97 -8.97 -6.86
C PHE A 29 13.77 -8.76 -5.93
N GLU A 30 14.02 -8.70 -4.63
CA GLU A 30 12.98 -8.48 -3.64
C GLU A 30 12.33 -7.10 -3.77
N ALA A 31 13.12 -6.07 -4.12
CA ALA A 31 12.61 -4.74 -4.42
C ALA A 31 11.64 -4.76 -5.60
N ALA A 32 11.99 -5.42 -6.71
CA ALA A 32 11.11 -5.55 -7.87
C ALA A 32 9.81 -6.30 -7.54
N MET A 33 9.89 -7.36 -6.73
CA MET A 33 8.71 -8.11 -6.27
C MET A 33 7.80 -7.25 -5.37
N ALA A 34 8.39 -6.48 -4.45
CA ALA A 34 7.65 -5.60 -3.56
C ALA A 34 7.01 -4.42 -4.31
N GLU A 35 7.67 -3.88 -5.34
CA GLU A 35 7.12 -2.85 -6.23
C GLU A 35 5.90 -3.36 -7.01
N ASP A 36 5.98 -4.54 -7.63
CA ASP A 36 4.87 -5.14 -8.38
C ASP A 36 3.66 -5.38 -7.48
N GLU A 37 3.90 -5.93 -6.27
CA GLU A 37 2.85 -6.14 -5.27
C GLU A 37 2.21 -4.82 -4.81
N LEU A 38 3.03 -3.78 -4.60
CA LEU A 38 2.55 -2.44 -4.24
C LEU A 38 1.69 -1.84 -5.35
N GLU A 39 2.09 -1.98 -6.62
CA GLU A 39 1.31 -1.50 -7.75
C GLU A 39 -0.04 -2.21 -7.84
N ASP A 40 -0.05 -3.53 -7.68
CA ASP A 40 -1.26 -4.35 -7.71
C ASP A 40 -2.28 -3.95 -6.65
N VAL A 41 -1.83 -3.76 -5.41
CA VAL A 41 -2.72 -3.37 -4.32
C VAL A 41 -3.19 -1.91 -4.47
N LEU A 42 -2.36 -1.00 -4.99
CA LEU A 42 -2.77 0.37 -5.29
C LEU A 42 -3.82 0.40 -6.42
N ARG A 43 -3.64 -0.44 -7.45
CA ARG A 43 -4.61 -0.60 -8.54
C ARG A 43 -5.94 -1.13 -8.02
N LEU A 44 -5.91 -2.10 -7.12
CA LEU A 44 -7.09 -2.62 -6.43
C LEU A 44 -7.78 -1.52 -5.60
N ALA A 45 -7.02 -0.77 -4.80
CA ALA A 45 -7.54 0.31 -3.97
C ALA A 45 -8.27 1.36 -4.82
N ARG A 46 -7.64 1.80 -5.93
CA ARG A 46 -8.25 2.75 -6.88
C ARG A 46 -9.53 2.22 -7.50
N LYS A 47 -9.57 0.94 -7.90
CA LYS A 47 -10.76 0.30 -8.48
C LYS A 47 -11.96 0.30 -7.52
N HIS A 48 -11.68 0.28 -6.22
CA HIS A 48 -12.71 0.25 -5.16
C HIS A 48 -12.91 1.59 -4.45
N GLY A 49 -12.26 2.67 -4.89
CA GLY A 49 -12.37 3.99 -4.27
C GLY A 49 -11.78 4.05 -2.85
N ILE A 50 -10.79 3.21 -2.55
CA ILE A 50 -10.12 3.18 -1.25
C ILE A 50 -8.90 4.11 -1.31
N SER A 51 -8.89 5.13 -0.46
CA SER A 51 -7.72 5.98 -0.26
C SER A 51 -6.58 5.16 0.36
N ALA A 52 -5.41 5.21 -0.28
CA ALA A 52 -4.17 4.57 0.17
C ALA A 52 -3.56 5.27 1.39
N GLU A 53 -3.93 6.54 1.58
CA GLU A 53 -3.67 7.30 2.80
C GLU A 53 -4.84 7.09 3.75
N THR A 54 -4.54 6.86 5.03
CA THR A 54 -5.55 7.00 6.07
C THR A 54 -5.93 8.47 6.05
N GLU A 55 -7.14 8.79 5.61
CA GLU A 55 -7.71 10.12 5.80
C GLU A 55 -7.88 10.32 7.32
N ASP A 56 -6.80 10.70 8.00
CA ASP A 56 -6.87 11.33 9.30
C ASP A 56 -7.28 12.79 9.05
N GLY A 57 -8.60 12.95 8.90
CA GLY A 57 -9.38 14.18 9.07
C GLY A 57 -8.93 15.45 8.36
N VAL A 58 -9.59 15.80 7.25
CA VAL A 58 -10.15 17.15 7.03
C VAL A 58 -11.45 17.04 6.23
N ASP A 59 -12.53 16.63 6.88
CA ASP A 59 -13.87 17.11 6.51
C ASP A 59 -14.19 18.28 7.45
N GLY A 60 -13.68 19.45 7.08
CA GLY A 60 -14.07 20.73 7.65
C GLY A 60 -15.04 21.43 6.70
N GLN A 61 -16.33 21.36 7.07
CA GLN A 61 -17.49 22.20 6.70
C GLN A 61 -17.40 23.15 5.49
#